data_AF-A0A4U9HUQ3-F1
#
_entry.id   AF-A0A4U9HUQ3-F1
#
_cell.length_a   1.000
_cell.length_b   1.000
_cell.length_c   1.000
_cell.angle_alpha   90.00
_cell.angle_beta   90.00
_cell.angle_gamma   90.00
#
_symmetry.space_group_name_H-M   'P 1'
#
loop_
_entity.id
_entity.type
_entity.pdbx_description
1 polymer ?
#
loop_
_entity_poly.entity_id
_entity_poly.type
_entity_poly.pdbx_seq_one_letter_code
_entity_poly.pdbx_strand_id
1 'polypeptide(L)'
;MKKLFVQFYLLLFVCFLVMAMLVGLVYKFTAERAGRQSLDDLMKSSLYLMRSELREIPPHDWARTIKELDLNLSFKLRIEPLKKYDLDAPTMQRLRGGDIVALDDQYTFIQRIPRSHYVLAVGPVPYLYFLHQMRLLDLVLLAFIAISLAFPVFIWMRPHWQDMLRLEAAAQRFGDGHLTERIHFDSASSFERLGVAFNQMADNINALIASKKQLIDGIAHELRTPLVRLRYRLEMSENLAAAESQALNRDIGQLEALIEELLTYARLDRPQNDLNSPPRICPPGCAAMLKTCRALIPSARC
;
A
#
# COMPACT_ATOMS: atom_id res chain seq x y z
N MET A 1 -9.06 15.53 -10.12
CA MET A 1 -8.32 14.66 -11.06
C MET A 1 -7.07 15.32 -11.63
N LYS A 2 -7.13 16.20 -12.66
CA LYS A 2 -5.90 16.75 -13.30
C LYS A 2 -4.98 17.55 -12.35
N LYS A 3 -5.53 18.47 -11.54
CA LYS A 3 -4.74 19.22 -10.54
C LYS A 3 -4.03 18.31 -9.54
N LEU A 4 -4.72 17.25 -9.10
CA LEU A 4 -4.23 16.30 -8.11
C LEU A 4 -3.08 15.44 -8.66
N PHE A 5 -3.23 14.96 -9.89
CA PHE A 5 -2.19 14.22 -10.61
C PHE A 5 -0.95 15.08 -10.88
N VAL A 6 -1.16 16.34 -11.28
CA VAL A 6 -0.08 17.30 -11.49
C VAL A 6 0.64 17.63 -10.19
N GLN A 7 -0.08 17.85 -9.09
CA GLN A 7 0.52 18.20 -7.80
C GLN A 7 1.33 17.04 -7.21
N PHE A 8 0.85 15.80 -7.36
CA PHE A 8 1.61 14.59 -7.03
C PHE A 8 2.87 14.45 -7.86
N TYR A 9 2.74 14.55 -9.19
CA TYR A 9 3.88 14.38 -10.09
C TYR A 9 4.93 15.47 -9.91
N LEU A 10 4.50 16.71 -9.66
CA LEU A 10 5.39 17.85 -9.39
C LEU A 10 6.13 17.65 -8.06
N LEU A 11 5.44 17.19 -7.02
CA LEU A 11 6.08 16.88 -5.74
C LEU A 11 7.09 15.73 -5.87
N LEU A 12 6.73 14.67 -6.57
CA LEU A 12 7.63 13.54 -6.85
C LEU A 12 8.84 13.98 -7.67
N PHE A 13 8.62 14.79 -8.70
CA PHE A 13 9.68 15.32 -9.56
C PHE A 13 10.65 16.23 -8.79
N VAL A 14 10.14 17.14 -7.95
CA VAL A 14 10.97 18.00 -7.09
C VAL A 14 11.76 17.15 -6.09
N CYS A 15 11.13 16.17 -5.45
CA CYS A 15 11.80 15.29 -4.50
C CYS A 15 12.89 14.45 -5.18
N PHE A 16 12.63 13.94 -6.39
CA PHE A 16 13.61 13.24 -7.22
C PHE A 16 14.78 14.14 -7.60
N LEU A 17 14.52 15.37 -8.06
CA LEU A 17 15.57 16.33 -8.40
C LEU A 17 16.45 16.68 -7.20
N VAL A 18 15.85 16.93 -6.04
CA VAL A 18 16.58 17.22 -4.80
C VAL A 18 17.46 16.03 -4.43
N MET A 19 16.92 14.81 -4.46
CA MET A 19 17.71 13.61 -4.15
C MET A 19 18.82 13.38 -5.18
N ALA A 20 18.56 13.53 -6.48
CA ALA A 20 19.56 13.38 -7.52
C ALA A 20 20.70 14.40 -7.37
N MET A 21 20.37 15.65 -7.03
CA MET A 21 21.35 16.70 -6.75
C MET A 21 22.18 16.40 -5.50
N LEU A 22 21.55 15.92 -4.43
CA LEU A 22 22.20 15.58 -3.16
C LEU A 22 23.16 14.38 -3.35
N VAL A 23 22.71 13.34 -4.06
CA VAL A 23 23.52 12.18 -4.46
C VAL A 23 24.70 12.61 -5.30
N GLY A 24 24.48 13.45 -6.32
CA GLY A 24 25.55 13.98 -7.17
C GLY A 24 26.57 14.79 -6.37
N LEU A 25 26.13 15.57 -5.38
CA LEU A 25 27.00 16.36 -4.51
C LEU A 25 27.81 15.47 -3.55
N VAL A 26 27.20 14.46 -2.94
CA VAL A 26 27.88 13.46 -2.11
C VAL A 26 28.90 12.69 -2.95
N TYR A 27 28.52 12.24 -4.14
CA TYR A 27 29.42 11.54 -5.05
C TYR A 27 30.59 12.44 -5.45
N LYS A 28 30.35 13.68 -5.88
CA LYS A 28 31.40 14.63 -6.25
C LYS A 28 32.34 14.94 -5.09
N PHE A 29 31.83 15.24 -3.90
CA PHE A 29 32.65 15.54 -2.73
C PHE A 29 33.50 14.35 -2.29
N THR A 30 32.95 13.14 -2.42
CA THR A 30 33.63 11.89 -2.04
C THR A 30 34.62 11.45 -3.11
N ALA A 31 34.28 11.61 -4.39
CA ALA A 31 35.13 11.30 -5.53
C ALA A 31 36.29 12.31 -5.69
N GLU A 32 36.08 13.60 -5.44
CA GLU A 32 37.16 14.61 -5.45
C GLU A 32 38.16 14.39 -4.31
N ARG A 33 37.73 13.86 -3.16
CA ARG A 33 38.65 13.40 -2.10
C ARG A 33 39.39 12.11 -2.49
N ALA A 34 38.78 11.27 -3.31
CA ALA A 34 39.38 10.05 -3.82
C ALA A 34 40.05 10.32 -5.18
N GLY A 35 41.25 10.91 -5.18
CA GLY A 35 42.08 11.14 -6.37
C GLY A 35 42.53 9.85 -7.06
N ARG A 36 41.60 9.13 -7.69
CA ARG A 36 41.77 7.71 -8.02
C ARG A 36 42.28 7.40 -9.41
N GLN A 37 42.19 8.30 -10.38
CA GLN A 37 42.70 8.03 -11.73
C GLN A 37 44.16 8.47 -11.93
N SER A 38 44.64 9.46 -11.18
CA SER A 38 46.01 9.94 -11.37
C SER A 38 47.07 9.06 -10.70
N LEU A 39 46.73 8.35 -9.60
CA LEU A 39 47.70 7.56 -8.84
C LEU A 39 47.95 6.15 -9.41
N ASP A 40 46.95 5.49 -10.01
CA ASP A 40 47.11 4.10 -10.48
C ASP A 40 48.04 4.01 -11.72
N ASP A 41 47.92 4.94 -12.65
CA ASP A 41 48.78 5.00 -13.84
C ASP A 41 50.23 5.44 -13.51
N LEU A 42 50.39 6.37 -12.56
CA LEU A 42 51.71 6.77 -12.07
C LEU A 42 52.39 5.65 -11.25
N MET A 43 51.62 4.90 -10.47
CA MET A 43 52.12 3.79 -9.65
C MET A 43 52.52 2.58 -10.50
N LYS A 44 51.75 2.24 -11.55
CA LYS A 44 52.10 1.16 -12.48
C LYS A 44 53.39 1.44 -13.23
N SER A 45 53.58 2.68 -13.70
CA SER A 45 54.79 3.08 -14.42
C SER A 45 56.04 3.04 -13.53
N SER A 46 55.96 3.56 -12.31
CA SER A 46 57.07 3.55 -11.34
C SER A 46 57.41 2.15 -10.82
N LEU A 47 56.41 1.30 -10.54
CA LEU A 47 56.64 -0.10 -10.16
C LEU A 47 57.24 -0.92 -11.31
N TYR A 48 56.85 -0.64 -12.55
CA TYR A 48 57.45 -1.28 -13.72
C TYR A 48 58.93 -0.92 -13.87
N LEU A 49 59.28 0.37 -13.73
CA LEU A 49 60.66 0.85 -13.76
C LEU A 49 61.51 0.23 -12.64
N MET A 50 61.01 0.22 -11.41
CA MET A 50 61.70 -0.45 -10.29
C MET A 50 61.91 -1.95 -10.53
N ARG A 51 60.91 -2.64 -11.09
CA ARG A 51 61.03 -4.07 -11.45
C ARG A 51 62.10 -4.32 -12.51
N SER A 52 62.29 -3.39 -13.44
CA SER A 52 63.32 -3.50 -14.47
C SER A 52 64.71 -3.45 -13.86
N GLU A 53 64.97 -2.47 -12.97
CA GLU A 53 66.24 -2.30 -12.26
C GLU A 53 66.57 -3.48 -11.32
N LEU A 54 65.59 -3.96 -10.55
CA LEU A 54 65.81 -5.09 -9.62
C LEU A 54 66.12 -6.42 -10.32
N ARG A 55 65.80 -6.54 -11.62
CA ARG A 55 66.07 -7.77 -12.39
C ARG A 55 67.56 -7.95 -12.68
N GLU A 56 68.32 -6.86 -12.73
CA GLU A 56 69.75 -6.87 -13.05
C GLU A 56 70.62 -7.12 -11.80
N ILE A 57 70.04 -7.03 -10.60
CA ILE A 57 70.75 -7.10 -9.31
C ILE A 57 70.58 -8.49 -8.67
N PRO A 58 71.64 -9.11 -8.09
CA PRO A 58 71.55 -10.39 -7.40
C PRO A 58 70.62 -10.35 -6.15
N PRO A 59 69.94 -11.47 -5.78
CA PRO A 59 68.95 -11.50 -4.70
C PRO A 59 69.44 -11.06 -3.32
N HIS A 60 70.75 -11.11 -3.08
CA HIS A 60 71.37 -10.77 -1.80
C HIS A 60 71.38 -9.25 -1.55
N ASP A 61 71.43 -8.43 -2.61
CA ASP A 61 71.57 -6.98 -2.49
C ASP A 61 70.24 -6.23 -2.56
N TRP A 62 69.14 -6.93 -2.87
CA TRP A 62 67.80 -6.34 -2.98
C TRP A 62 67.35 -5.59 -1.73
N ALA A 63 67.66 -6.12 -0.53
CA ALA A 63 67.30 -5.47 0.72
C ALA A 63 68.04 -4.14 0.94
N ARG A 64 69.26 -4.02 0.41
CA ARG A 64 70.07 -2.79 0.49
C ARG A 64 69.62 -1.78 -0.54
N THR A 65 69.42 -2.21 -1.79
CA THR A 65 68.94 -1.35 -2.88
C THR A 65 67.55 -0.78 -2.59
N ILE A 66 66.60 -1.57 -2.08
CA ILE A 66 65.27 -1.07 -1.70
C ILE A 66 65.37 -0.02 -0.57
N LYS A 67 66.32 -0.17 0.36
CA LYS A 67 66.52 0.78 1.46
C LYS A 67 67.18 2.09 0.98
N GLU A 68 68.02 2.03 -0.04
CA GLU A 68 68.64 3.21 -0.67
C GLU A 68 67.69 3.91 -1.65
N LEU A 69 66.79 3.17 -2.31
CA LEU A 69 65.76 3.68 -3.23
C LEU A 69 64.48 4.15 -2.53
N ASP A 70 64.40 4.11 -1.20
CA ASP A 70 63.30 4.63 -0.38
C ASP A 70 63.26 6.19 -0.40
N LEU A 71 63.24 6.75 -1.60
CA LEU A 71 63.10 8.17 -1.95
C LEU A 71 61.69 8.62 -1.60
N ASN A 72 61.44 8.78 -0.29
CA ASN A 72 60.26 9.47 0.26
C ASN A 72 58.92 8.97 -0.31
N LEU A 73 58.84 7.67 -0.63
CA LEU A 73 57.64 7.04 -1.16
C LEU A 73 56.59 6.96 -0.04
N SER A 74 55.34 7.32 -0.32
CA SER A 74 54.24 7.29 0.65
C SER A 74 53.83 5.87 1.10
N PHE A 75 54.53 4.83 0.64
CA PHE A 75 54.22 3.42 0.86
C PHE A 75 55.48 2.61 1.12
N LYS A 76 55.38 1.59 1.97
CA LYS A 76 56.51 0.72 2.32
C LYS A 76 56.60 -0.44 1.33
N LEU A 77 57.78 -0.63 0.74
CA LEU A 77 58.08 -1.82 -0.04
C LEU A 77 58.68 -2.90 0.87
N ARG A 78 58.14 -4.11 0.79
CA ARG A 78 58.64 -5.27 1.53
C ARG A 78 58.79 -6.46 0.59
N ILE A 79 59.89 -7.18 0.72
CA ILE A 79 60.05 -8.48 0.06
C ILE A 79 59.61 -9.55 1.04
N GLU A 80 58.59 -10.32 0.70
CA GLU A 80 58.05 -11.37 1.56
C GLU A 80 58.00 -12.71 0.79
N PRO A 81 58.16 -13.85 1.48
CA PRO A 81 58.08 -15.15 0.84
C PRO A 81 56.65 -15.43 0.37
N LEU A 82 56.48 -15.99 -0.83
CA LEU A 82 55.17 -16.30 -1.42
C LEU A 82 54.30 -17.18 -0.49
N LYS A 83 54.92 -18.05 0.32
CA LYS A 83 54.22 -18.93 1.28
C LYS A 83 53.48 -18.20 2.41
N LYS A 84 53.77 -16.92 2.64
CA LYS A 84 53.13 -16.13 3.70
C LYS A 84 51.69 -15.75 3.34
N TYR A 85 51.36 -15.72 2.05
CA TYR A 85 50.04 -15.35 1.56
C TYR A 85 49.27 -16.61 1.17
N ASP A 86 48.14 -16.84 1.84
CA ASP A 86 47.18 -17.86 1.43
C ASP A 86 46.30 -17.28 0.33
N LEU A 87 46.52 -17.70 -0.91
CA LEU A 87 45.89 -17.14 -2.11
C LEU A 87 45.04 -18.21 -2.77
N ASP A 88 43.86 -17.83 -3.22
CA ASP A 88 42.97 -18.66 -4.01
C ASP A 88 43.62 -19.07 -5.34
N ALA A 89 43.25 -20.25 -5.85
CA ALA A 89 43.85 -20.85 -7.05
C ALA A 89 43.88 -19.91 -8.29
N PRO A 90 42.81 -19.17 -8.65
CA PRO A 90 42.86 -18.29 -9.82
C PRO A 90 43.75 -17.07 -9.60
N THR A 91 43.77 -16.50 -8.39
CA THR A 91 44.64 -15.38 -8.03
C THR A 91 46.11 -15.79 -8.01
N MET A 92 46.41 -16.99 -7.49
CA MET A 92 47.76 -17.54 -7.53
C MET A 92 48.24 -17.77 -8.97
N GLN A 93 47.35 -18.18 -9.88
CA GLN A 93 47.69 -18.36 -11.29
C GLN A 93 48.05 -17.02 -11.96
N ARG A 94 47.28 -15.96 -11.68
CA ARG A 94 47.57 -14.59 -12.17
C ARG A 94 48.89 -14.06 -11.62
N LEU A 95 49.13 -14.24 -10.32
CA LEU A 95 50.38 -13.84 -9.69
C LEU A 95 51.59 -14.59 -10.27
N ARG A 96 51.45 -15.88 -10.59
CA ARG A 96 52.49 -16.67 -11.26
C ARG A 96 52.76 -16.18 -12.68
N GLY A 97 51.75 -15.66 -13.37
CA GLY A 97 51.85 -14.98 -14.66
C GLY A 97 52.62 -13.65 -14.61
N GLY A 98 52.93 -13.15 -13.42
CA GLY A 98 53.63 -11.88 -13.22
C GLY A 98 52.71 -10.67 -13.15
N ASP A 99 51.40 -10.89 -13.08
CA ASP A 99 50.40 -9.85 -12.85
C ASP A 99 50.54 -9.27 -11.44
N ILE A 100 50.14 -8.01 -11.32
CA ILE A 100 49.97 -7.35 -10.03
C ILE A 100 48.62 -7.80 -9.46
N VAL A 101 48.65 -8.39 -8.26
CA VAL A 101 47.45 -8.84 -7.55
C VAL A 101 47.21 -7.94 -6.35
N ALA A 102 46.01 -7.40 -6.23
CA ALA A 102 45.57 -6.68 -5.04
C ALA A 102 45.04 -7.69 -4.00
N LEU A 103 45.58 -7.68 -2.79
CA LEU A 103 44.99 -8.38 -1.65
C LEU A 103 44.12 -7.40 -0.89
N ASP A 104 42.82 -7.50 -1.10
CA ASP A 104 41.83 -6.60 -0.50
C ASP A 104 41.81 -6.70 1.04
N ASP A 105 42.05 -7.89 1.60
CA ASP A 105 42.02 -8.17 3.06
C ASP A 105 43.23 -7.58 3.81
N GLN A 106 44.37 -7.46 3.12
CA GLN A 106 45.62 -6.96 3.71
C GLN A 106 46.04 -5.59 3.15
N TYR A 107 45.18 -4.95 2.34
CA TYR A 107 45.39 -3.64 1.73
C TYR A 107 46.76 -3.48 1.04
N THR A 108 47.22 -4.55 0.41
CA THR A 108 48.59 -4.68 -0.11
C THR A 108 48.54 -5.20 -1.54
N PHE A 109 49.30 -4.57 -2.43
CA PHE A 109 49.55 -5.11 -3.76
C PHE A 109 50.74 -6.03 -3.70
N ILE A 110 50.61 -7.24 -4.25
CA ILE A 110 51.71 -8.17 -4.37
C ILE A 110 52.00 -8.44 -5.84
N GLN A 111 53.29 -8.52 -6.16
CA GLN A 111 53.76 -8.94 -7.47
C GLN A 111 54.91 -9.93 -7.30
N ARG A 112 54.88 -11.02 -8.08
CA ARG A 112 55.95 -12.00 -8.05
C ARG A 112 57.20 -11.47 -8.76
N ILE A 113 58.35 -11.62 -8.09
CA ILE A 113 59.65 -11.32 -8.70
C ILE A 113 60.06 -12.53 -9.58
N PRO A 114 60.33 -12.33 -10.88
CA PRO A 114 60.70 -13.42 -11.79
C PRO A 114 61.89 -14.24 -11.26
N ARG A 115 61.87 -15.55 -11.50
CA ARG A 115 62.94 -16.49 -11.08
C ARG A 115 63.20 -16.55 -9.57
N SER A 116 62.25 -16.11 -8.75
CA SER A 116 62.33 -16.22 -7.28
C SER A 116 61.02 -16.76 -6.67
N HIS A 117 61.10 -17.19 -5.40
CA HIS A 117 59.95 -17.55 -4.55
C HIS A 117 59.47 -16.37 -3.68
N TYR A 118 59.93 -15.16 -3.99
CA TYR A 118 59.60 -13.96 -3.26
C TYR A 118 58.61 -13.10 -4.03
N VAL A 119 57.76 -12.41 -3.27
CA VAL A 119 56.84 -11.40 -3.79
C VAL A 119 57.24 -10.04 -3.26
N LEU A 120 57.13 -9.04 -4.13
CA LEU A 120 57.21 -7.64 -3.74
C LEU A 120 55.83 -7.23 -3.25
N ALA A 121 55.74 -6.91 -1.97
CA ALA A 121 54.54 -6.43 -1.31
C ALA A 121 54.62 -4.92 -1.12
N VAL A 122 53.60 -4.20 -1.60
CA VAL A 122 53.47 -2.75 -1.56
C VAL A 122 52.22 -2.39 -0.76
N GLY A 123 52.41 -1.91 0.48
CA GLY A 123 51.29 -1.61 1.38
C GLY A 123 51.73 -1.09 2.76
N PRO A 124 50.78 -0.61 3.59
CA PRO A 124 49.34 -0.55 3.35
C PRO A 124 48.97 0.65 2.44
N VAL A 125 48.18 0.40 1.38
CA VAL A 125 47.68 1.47 0.50
C VAL A 125 46.32 1.93 1.02
N PRO A 126 46.20 3.17 1.56
CA PRO A 126 44.96 3.65 2.18
C PRO A 126 43.77 3.65 1.22
N TYR A 127 44.02 3.67 -0.08
CA TYR A 127 43.01 3.61 -1.12
C TYR A 127 42.10 2.37 -1.02
N LEU A 128 42.64 1.17 -0.74
CA LEU A 128 41.85 -0.07 -0.68
C LEU A 128 40.85 -0.05 0.50
N TYR A 129 41.21 0.60 1.62
CA TYR A 129 40.31 0.87 2.74
C TYR A 129 39.05 1.66 2.30
N PHE A 130 39.20 2.62 1.38
CA PHE A 130 38.07 3.42 0.92
C PHE A 130 37.09 2.65 0.01
N LEU A 131 37.51 1.62 -0.75
CA LEU A 131 36.59 0.86 -1.61
C LEU A 131 35.50 0.13 -0.82
N HIS A 132 35.85 -0.46 0.32
CA HIS A 132 34.90 -1.20 1.14
C HIS A 132 33.94 -0.25 1.88
N GLN A 133 34.46 0.87 2.39
CA GLN A 133 33.66 1.91 3.05
C GLN A 133 32.61 2.54 2.10
N MET A 134 32.93 2.70 0.80
CA MET A 134 31.98 3.27 -0.18
C MET A 134 30.74 2.41 -0.39
N ARG A 135 30.83 1.08 -0.30
CA ARG A 135 29.69 0.20 -0.61
C ARG A 135 28.56 0.33 0.40
N LEU A 136 28.88 0.46 1.69
CA LEU A 136 27.88 0.68 2.73
C LEU A 136 27.27 2.08 2.61
N LEU A 137 28.09 3.10 2.32
CA LEU A 137 27.61 4.46 2.15
C LEU A 137 26.66 4.59 0.94
N ASP A 138 26.99 3.92 -0.17
CA ASP A 138 26.14 3.85 -1.37
C ASP A 138 24.81 3.14 -1.10
N LEU A 139 24.82 2.00 -0.38
CA LEU A 139 23.59 1.31 0.02
C LEU A 139 22.70 2.16 0.95
N VAL A 140 23.30 2.86 1.92
CA VAL A 140 22.56 3.76 2.81
C VAL A 140 21.98 4.93 2.03
N LEU A 141 22.73 5.50 1.09
CA LEU A 141 22.27 6.56 0.20
C LEU A 141 21.07 6.10 -0.65
N LEU A 142 21.18 4.92 -1.28
CA LEU A 142 20.09 4.32 -2.06
C LEU A 142 18.84 4.06 -1.21
N ALA A 143 19.00 3.54 0.00
CA ALA A 143 17.90 3.35 0.94
C ALA A 143 17.24 4.69 1.30
N PHE A 144 18.03 5.74 1.52
CA PHE A 144 17.53 7.07 1.84
C PHE A 144 16.76 7.69 0.67
N ILE A 145 17.24 7.52 -0.57
CA ILE A 145 16.51 7.90 -1.80
C ILE A 145 15.18 7.16 -1.89
N ALA A 146 15.20 5.84 -1.70
CA ALA A 146 14.00 5.02 -1.78
C ALA A 146 12.95 5.46 -0.75
N ILE A 147 13.37 5.70 0.50
CA ILE A 147 12.48 6.17 1.56
C ILE A 147 11.97 7.59 1.27
N SER A 148 12.85 8.50 0.83
CA SER A 148 12.48 9.87 0.49
C SER A 148 11.47 9.94 -0.65
N LEU A 149 11.51 9.01 -1.61
CA LEU A 149 10.53 8.93 -2.68
C LEU A 149 9.22 8.25 -2.22
N ALA A 150 9.33 7.18 -1.43
CA ALA A 150 8.18 6.37 -1.01
C ALA A 150 7.33 7.08 0.06
N PHE A 151 7.97 7.80 0.99
CA PHE A 151 7.30 8.40 2.14
C PHE A 151 6.26 9.48 1.78
N PRO A 152 6.57 10.47 0.91
CA PRO A 152 5.58 11.46 0.48
C PRO A 152 4.44 10.82 -0.32
N VAL A 153 4.76 9.84 -1.18
CA VAL A 153 3.76 9.09 -1.95
C VAL A 153 2.79 8.37 -1.03
N PHE A 154 3.31 7.71 0.01
CA PHE A 154 2.51 7.00 1.00
C PHE A 154 1.60 7.93 1.80
N ILE A 155 2.14 9.04 2.31
CA ILE A 155 1.37 10.04 3.07
C ILE A 155 0.26 10.64 2.23
N TRP A 156 0.54 10.93 0.96
CA TRP A 156 -0.44 11.54 0.07
C TRP A 156 -1.50 10.54 -0.40
N MET A 157 -1.15 9.27 -0.61
CA MET A 157 -2.09 8.23 -1.02
C MET A 157 -3.07 7.83 0.09
N ARG A 158 -2.63 7.86 1.36
CA ARG A 158 -3.43 7.49 2.55
C ARG A 158 -4.82 8.15 2.60
N PRO A 159 -4.98 9.49 2.54
CA PRO A 159 -6.29 10.13 2.61
C PRO A 159 -7.20 9.75 1.44
N HIS A 160 -6.65 9.61 0.23
CA HIS A 160 -7.43 9.20 -0.94
C HIS A 160 -8.00 7.79 -0.84
N TRP A 161 -7.20 6.85 -0.30
CA TRP A 161 -7.68 5.49 -0.05
C TRP A 161 -8.80 5.46 1.00
N GLN A 162 -8.67 6.26 2.06
CA GLN A 162 -9.70 6.36 3.10
C GLN A 162 -11.01 6.96 2.57
N ASP A 163 -10.95 8.00 1.73
CA ASP A 163 -12.13 8.59 1.11
C ASP A 163 -12.87 7.59 0.22
N MET A 164 -12.14 6.75 -0.52
CA MET A 164 -12.74 5.68 -1.33
C MET A 164 -13.44 4.62 -0.48
N LEU A 165 -12.81 4.18 0.61
CA LEU A 165 -13.41 3.23 1.56
C LEU A 165 -14.67 3.81 2.23
N ARG A 166 -14.69 5.11 2.52
CA ARG A 166 -15.88 5.79 3.07
C ARG A 166 -17.05 5.76 2.09
N LEU A 167 -16.78 6.01 0.81
CA LEU A 167 -17.81 5.92 -0.24
C LEU A 167 -18.34 4.48 -0.37
N GLU A 168 -17.45 3.49 -0.38
CA GLU A 168 -17.82 2.07 -0.44
C GLU A 168 -18.71 1.68 0.73
N ALA A 169 -18.30 2.01 1.95
CA ALA A 169 -19.06 1.71 3.16
C ALA A 169 -20.43 2.41 3.16
N ALA A 170 -20.50 3.67 2.70
CA ALA A 170 -21.77 4.38 2.59
C ALA A 170 -22.69 3.77 1.53
N ALA A 171 -22.15 3.34 0.39
CA ALA A 171 -22.91 2.67 -0.66
C ALA A 171 -23.44 1.31 -0.19
N GLN A 172 -22.64 0.52 0.53
CA GLN A 172 -23.07 -0.73 1.15
C GLN A 172 -24.21 -0.49 2.15
N ARG A 173 -24.03 0.44 3.10
CA ARG A 173 -25.07 0.76 4.09
C ARG A 173 -26.36 1.30 3.45
N PHE A 174 -26.25 2.10 2.39
CA PHE A 174 -27.41 2.55 1.62
C PHE A 174 -28.12 1.36 0.93
N GLY A 175 -27.35 0.42 0.37
CA GLY A 175 -27.86 -0.83 -0.19
C GLY A 175 -28.53 -1.75 0.84
N ASP A 176 -28.06 -1.74 2.08
CA ASP A 176 -28.65 -2.48 3.21
C ASP A 176 -29.95 -1.84 3.75
N GLY A 177 -30.41 -0.74 3.16
CA GLY A 177 -31.67 -0.08 3.51
C GLY A 177 -31.53 1.14 4.41
N HIS A 178 -30.31 1.59 4.74
CA HIS A 178 -30.08 2.86 5.44
C HIS A 178 -30.18 4.05 4.47
N LEU A 179 -31.39 4.35 4.00
CA LEU A 179 -31.63 5.35 2.95
C LEU A 179 -31.35 6.81 3.38
N THR A 180 -31.13 7.05 4.66
CA THR A 180 -30.75 8.37 5.22
C THR A 180 -29.25 8.62 5.21
N GLU A 181 -28.42 7.64 4.85
CA GLU A 181 -26.97 7.81 4.78
C GLU A 181 -26.61 8.85 3.72
N ARG A 182 -25.76 9.80 4.10
CA ARG A 182 -25.22 10.85 3.23
C ARG A 182 -23.73 10.97 3.51
N ILE A 183 -22.98 11.26 2.46
CA ILE A 183 -21.52 11.41 2.54
C ILE A 183 -21.11 12.86 2.33
N HIS A 184 -20.14 13.31 3.10
CA HIS A 184 -19.55 14.62 2.96
C HIS A 184 -18.03 14.46 2.84
N PHE A 185 -17.47 14.98 1.76
CA PHE A 185 -16.03 15.09 1.57
C PHE A 185 -15.65 16.57 1.70
N ASP A 186 -14.42 16.81 2.16
CA ASP A 186 -13.85 18.15 2.20
C ASP A 186 -13.82 18.77 0.78
N SER A 187 -14.00 20.08 0.66
CA SER A 187 -14.07 20.82 -0.61
C SER A 187 -12.73 20.77 -1.38
N ALA A 188 -11.64 20.47 -0.68
CA ALA A 188 -10.33 20.22 -1.28
C ALA A 188 -10.18 18.78 -1.83
N SER A 189 -11.06 17.85 -1.46
CA SER A 189 -11.00 16.45 -1.89
C SER A 189 -11.49 16.30 -3.32
N SER A 190 -10.77 15.53 -4.14
CA SER A 190 -11.20 15.21 -5.50
C SER A 190 -12.48 14.36 -5.55
N PHE A 191 -12.90 13.80 -4.42
CA PHE A 191 -14.10 12.97 -4.30
C PHE A 191 -15.36 13.77 -3.96
N GLU A 192 -15.27 15.08 -3.69
CA GLU A 192 -16.44 15.93 -3.39
C GLU A 192 -17.56 15.77 -4.42
N ARG A 193 -17.25 15.91 -5.72
CA ARG A 193 -18.25 15.76 -6.78
C ARG A 193 -18.88 14.37 -6.83
N LEU A 194 -18.10 13.34 -6.49
CA LEU A 194 -18.61 11.98 -6.43
C LEU A 194 -19.54 11.81 -5.21
N GLY A 195 -19.19 12.44 -4.08
CA GLY A 195 -20.04 12.52 -2.91
C GLY A 195 -21.37 13.23 -3.17
N VAL A 196 -21.33 14.37 -3.86
CA VAL A 196 -22.53 15.11 -4.29
C VAL A 196 -23.39 14.24 -5.22
N ALA A 197 -22.79 13.57 -6.21
CA ALA A 197 -23.52 12.69 -7.11
C ALA A 197 -24.16 11.50 -6.37
N PHE A 198 -23.47 10.91 -5.40
CA PHE A 198 -24.02 9.85 -4.55
C PHE A 198 -25.20 10.35 -3.72
N ASN A 199 -25.07 11.51 -3.06
CA ASN A 199 -26.17 12.08 -2.27
C ASN A 199 -27.38 12.39 -3.16
N GLN A 200 -27.16 12.92 -4.36
CA GLN A 200 -28.24 13.19 -5.31
C GLN A 200 -28.92 11.90 -5.79
N MET A 201 -28.16 10.82 -6.01
CA MET A 201 -28.72 9.49 -6.28
C MET A 201 -29.57 9.00 -5.10
N ALA A 202 -29.06 9.13 -3.86
CA ALA A 202 -29.78 8.75 -2.66
C ALA A 202 -31.09 9.54 -2.47
N ASP A 203 -31.08 10.85 -2.75
CA ASP A 203 -32.27 11.70 -2.69
C ASP A 203 -33.30 11.30 -3.76
N ASN A 204 -32.86 11.03 -4.98
CA ASN A 204 -33.74 10.59 -6.07
C ASN A 204 -34.41 9.24 -5.75
N ILE A 205 -33.68 8.29 -5.17
CA ILE A 205 -34.22 7.00 -4.76
C ILE A 205 -35.23 7.18 -3.62
N ASN A 206 -34.92 8.01 -2.63
CA ASN A 206 -35.85 8.33 -1.54
C ASN A 206 -37.15 8.96 -2.07
N ALA A 207 -37.05 9.91 -3.00
CA ALA A 207 -38.21 10.54 -3.62
C ALA A 207 -39.05 9.53 -4.44
N LEU A 208 -38.40 8.62 -5.16
CA LEU A 208 -39.07 7.57 -5.93
C LEU A 208 -39.84 6.61 -5.01
N ILE A 209 -39.23 6.19 -3.90
CA ILE A 209 -39.87 5.32 -2.91
C ILE A 209 -41.07 6.04 -2.27
N ALA A 210 -40.91 7.31 -1.89
CA ALA A 210 -42.00 8.11 -1.35
C ALA A 210 -43.17 8.27 -2.33
N SER A 211 -42.88 8.51 -3.61
CA SER A 211 -43.88 8.62 -4.67
C SER A 211 -44.62 7.30 -4.91
N LYS A 212 -43.90 6.17 -4.99
CA LYS A 212 -44.50 4.83 -5.10
C LYS A 212 -45.46 4.56 -3.94
N LYS A 213 -45.06 4.93 -2.71
CA LYS A 213 -45.92 4.79 -1.54
C LYS A 213 -47.19 5.62 -1.64
N GLN A 214 -47.06 6.90 -1.96
CA GLN A 214 -48.21 7.80 -2.08
C GLN A 214 -49.19 7.32 -3.16
N LEU A 215 -48.68 6.76 -4.26
CA LEU A 215 -49.49 6.15 -5.30
C LEU A 215 -50.26 4.92 -4.77
N ILE A 216 -49.59 4.00 -4.08
CA ILE A 216 -50.23 2.78 -3.53
C ILE A 216 -51.31 3.15 -2.50
N ASP A 217 -51.01 4.08 -1.59
CA ASP A 217 -51.98 4.54 -0.59
C ASP A 217 -53.18 5.26 -1.25
N GLY A 218 -52.94 6.02 -2.32
CA GLY A 218 -54.01 6.66 -3.11
C GLY A 218 -54.90 5.66 -3.85
N ILE A 219 -54.30 4.68 -4.53
CA ILE A 219 -55.03 3.62 -5.25
C ILE A 219 -55.94 2.85 -4.29
N ALA A 220 -55.45 2.50 -3.10
CA ALA A 220 -56.25 1.84 -2.08
C ALA A 220 -57.48 2.63 -1.66
N HIS A 221 -57.31 3.94 -1.48
CA HIS A 221 -58.40 4.80 -1.07
C HIS A 221 -59.48 4.91 -2.16
N GLU A 222 -59.05 5.05 -3.41
CA GLU A 222 -59.95 5.14 -4.58
C GLU A 222 -60.64 3.80 -4.89
N LEU A 223 -60.03 2.65 -4.60
CA LEU A 223 -60.64 1.32 -4.83
C LEU A 223 -61.69 0.94 -3.77
N ARG A 224 -61.57 1.44 -2.54
CA ARG A 224 -62.54 1.13 -1.46
C ARG A 224 -63.94 1.69 -1.79
N THR A 225 -64.01 2.88 -2.36
CA THR A 225 -65.28 3.55 -2.71
C THR A 225 -66.16 2.78 -3.73
N PRO A 226 -65.65 2.35 -4.89
CA PRO A 226 -66.43 1.57 -5.86
C PRO A 226 -66.76 0.15 -5.36
N LEU A 227 -65.92 -0.47 -4.52
CA LEU A 227 -66.23 -1.78 -3.91
C LEU A 227 -67.45 -1.69 -2.98
N VAL A 228 -67.49 -0.68 -2.12
CA VAL A 228 -68.66 -0.40 -1.27
C VAL A 228 -69.92 -0.16 -2.11
N ARG A 229 -69.78 0.59 -3.22
CA ARG A 229 -70.91 0.85 -4.13
C ARG A 229 -71.39 -0.42 -4.85
N LEU A 230 -70.48 -1.30 -5.27
CA LEU A 230 -70.83 -2.60 -5.86
C LEU A 230 -71.59 -3.47 -4.87
N ARG A 231 -71.14 -3.52 -3.62
CA ARG A 231 -71.81 -4.24 -2.54
C ARG A 231 -73.24 -3.74 -2.31
N TYR A 232 -73.42 -2.42 -2.26
CA TYR A 232 -74.74 -1.80 -2.12
C TYR A 232 -75.67 -2.11 -3.30
N ARG A 233 -75.16 -2.08 -4.54
CA ARG A 233 -75.96 -2.42 -5.73
C ARG A 233 -76.36 -3.89 -5.76
N LEU A 234 -75.53 -4.78 -5.23
CA LEU A 234 -75.85 -6.20 -5.06
C LEU A 234 -76.94 -6.42 -4.02
N GLU A 235 -76.85 -5.74 -2.86
CA GLU A 235 -77.86 -5.82 -1.80
C GLU A 235 -79.23 -5.30 -2.27
N MET A 236 -79.27 -4.33 -3.19
CA MET A 236 -80.51 -3.76 -3.74
C MET A 236 -81.07 -4.53 -4.96
N SER A 237 -80.40 -5.59 -5.44
CA SER A 237 -80.83 -6.31 -6.64
C SER A 237 -81.90 -7.36 -6.31
N GLU A 238 -83.13 -7.15 -6.79
CA GLU A 238 -84.26 -8.04 -6.54
C GLU A 238 -84.36 -9.24 -7.52
N ASN A 239 -83.60 -9.21 -8.63
CA ASN A 239 -83.68 -10.22 -9.70
C ASN A 239 -82.60 -11.32 -9.64
N LEU A 240 -81.69 -11.26 -8.66
CA LEU A 240 -80.63 -12.25 -8.48
C LEU A 240 -81.10 -13.40 -7.59
N ALA A 241 -80.79 -14.64 -7.96
CA ALA A 241 -81.00 -15.77 -7.07
C ALA A 241 -80.14 -15.59 -5.81
N ALA A 242 -80.66 -15.94 -4.62
CA ALA A 242 -79.96 -15.75 -3.34
C ALA A 242 -78.54 -16.39 -3.33
N ALA A 243 -78.38 -17.53 -4.00
CA ALA A 243 -77.10 -18.20 -4.15
C ALA A 243 -76.08 -17.40 -4.99
N GLU A 244 -76.52 -16.73 -6.05
CA GLU A 244 -75.67 -15.89 -6.92
C GLU A 244 -75.25 -14.59 -6.21
N SER A 245 -76.18 -13.94 -5.50
CA SER A 245 -75.87 -12.76 -4.69
C SER A 245 -74.84 -13.07 -3.59
N GLN A 246 -74.96 -14.23 -2.95
CA GLN A 246 -74.02 -14.68 -1.93
C GLN A 246 -72.66 -15.11 -2.50
N ALA A 247 -72.60 -15.55 -3.77
CA ALA A 247 -71.34 -15.80 -4.48
C ALA A 247 -70.63 -14.48 -4.82
N LEU A 248 -71.34 -13.52 -5.42
CA LEU A 248 -70.76 -12.20 -5.77
C LEU A 248 -70.29 -11.42 -4.54
N ASN A 249 -71.02 -11.48 -3.42
CA ASN A 249 -70.58 -10.86 -2.17
C ASN A 249 -69.30 -11.52 -1.60
N ARG A 250 -69.13 -12.83 -1.78
CA ARG A 250 -67.88 -13.52 -1.42
C ARG A 250 -66.72 -13.06 -2.29
N ASP A 251 -66.93 -12.90 -3.60
CA ASP A 251 -65.89 -12.44 -4.53
C ASP A 251 -65.45 -10.99 -4.22
N ILE A 252 -66.40 -10.10 -3.91
CA ILE A 252 -66.08 -8.73 -3.45
C ILE A 252 -65.27 -8.75 -2.16
N GLY A 253 -65.65 -9.58 -1.18
CA GLY A 253 -64.89 -9.74 0.05
C GLY A 253 -63.48 -10.28 -0.17
N GLN A 254 -63.29 -11.18 -1.14
CA GLN A 254 -61.96 -11.67 -1.53
C GLN A 254 -61.11 -10.55 -2.16
N LEU A 255 -61.70 -9.72 -3.02
CA LEU A 255 -61.00 -8.57 -3.61
C LEU A 255 -60.58 -7.54 -2.55
N GLU A 256 -61.45 -7.24 -1.58
CA GLU A 256 -61.12 -6.37 -0.45
C GLU A 256 -59.95 -6.95 0.36
N ALA A 257 -60.00 -8.24 0.69
CA ALA A 257 -58.93 -8.92 1.43
C ALA A 257 -57.59 -8.88 0.68
N LEU A 258 -57.59 -9.12 -0.64
CA LEU A 258 -56.39 -9.07 -1.47
C LEU A 258 -55.78 -7.66 -1.54
N ILE A 259 -56.62 -6.62 -1.62
CA ILE A 259 -56.18 -5.22 -1.60
C ILE A 259 -55.56 -4.89 -0.24
N GLU A 260 -56.20 -5.31 0.86
CA GLU A 260 -55.70 -5.10 2.22
C GLU A 260 -54.34 -5.80 2.43
N GLU A 261 -54.17 -7.01 1.90
CA GLU A 261 -52.92 -7.76 1.95
C GLU A 261 -51.80 -7.09 1.14
N LEU A 262 -52.09 -6.64 -0.09
CA LEU A 262 -51.13 -5.91 -0.93
C LEU A 262 -50.66 -4.62 -0.25
N LEU A 263 -51.57 -3.89 0.39
CA LEU A 263 -51.24 -2.67 1.14
C LEU A 263 -50.42 -2.96 2.38
N THR A 264 -50.74 -4.04 3.07
CA THR A 264 -49.98 -4.51 4.23
C THR A 264 -48.55 -4.87 3.81
N TYR A 265 -48.39 -5.55 2.69
CA TYR A 265 -47.09 -5.86 2.11
C TYR A 265 -46.30 -4.59 1.74
N ALA A 266 -46.95 -3.63 1.06
CA ALA A 266 -46.32 -2.35 0.71
C ALA A 266 -45.89 -1.51 1.93
N ARG A 267 -46.55 -1.69 3.08
CA ARG A 267 -46.17 -1.06 4.36
C ARG A 267 -45.05 -1.80 5.07
N LEU A 268 -44.97 -3.13 4.92
CA LEU A 268 -43.96 -4.00 5.53
C LEU A 268 -42.62 -3.98 4.80
N ASP A 269 -42.56 -3.63 3.52
CA ASP A 269 -41.34 -3.47 2.70
C ASP A 269 -40.42 -2.31 3.18
N ARG A 270 -40.59 -1.85 4.43
CA ARG A 270 -39.77 -0.85 5.09
C ARG A 270 -38.61 -1.54 5.84
N PRO A 271 -37.34 -1.26 5.51
CA PRO A 271 -36.18 -1.76 6.25
C PRO A 271 -36.11 -1.28 7.72
N GLN A 272 -36.88 -0.25 8.08
CA GLN A 272 -36.93 0.31 9.42
C GLN A 272 -38.38 0.58 9.81
N ASN A 273 -39.13 -0.48 10.11
CA ASN A 273 -40.12 -0.34 11.16
C ASN A 273 -39.32 -0.40 12.46
N ASP A 274 -38.76 0.73 12.89
CA ASP A 274 -38.38 0.90 14.30
C ASP A 274 -39.67 0.58 15.05
N LEU A 275 -39.74 -0.63 15.60
CA LEU A 275 -40.75 -1.01 16.56
C LEU A 275 -40.48 -0.13 17.76
N ASN A 276 -40.93 1.11 17.69
CA ASN A 276 -40.97 2.06 18.77
C ASN A 276 -42.06 1.52 19.71
N SER A 277 -41.72 0.42 20.37
CA SER A 277 -42.51 -0.15 21.43
C SER A 277 -42.44 0.90 22.53
N PRO A 278 -43.53 1.62 22.83
CA PRO A 278 -43.55 2.41 24.06
C PRO A 278 -43.13 1.47 25.21
N PRO A 279 -42.39 1.96 26.23
CA PRO A 279 -41.94 1.12 27.33
C PRO A 279 -43.16 0.34 27.86
N ARG A 280 -43.18 -0.97 27.62
CA ARG A 280 -44.28 -1.83 28.04
C ARG A 280 -44.23 -1.85 29.56
N ILE A 281 -45.09 -1.05 30.18
CA ILE A 281 -45.42 -1.21 31.60
C ILE A 281 -46.01 -2.60 31.71
N CYS A 282 -45.22 -3.51 32.28
CA CYS A 282 -45.61 -4.88 32.49
C CYS A 282 -46.76 -4.87 33.54
N PRO A 283 -47.98 -5.31 33.21
CA PRO A 283 -49.04 -5.40 34.22
C PRO A 283 -48.62 -6.41 35.29
N PRO A 284 -49.04 -6.23 36.57
CA PRO A 284 -48.53 -6.98 37.72
C PRO A 284 -48.74 -8.51 37.68
N GLY A 285 -49.40 -9.06 36.66
CA GLY A 285 -49.55 -10.51 36.43
C GLY A 285 -48.44 -11.17 35.59
N CYS A 286 -47.57 -10.40 34.92
CA CYS A 286 -46.61 -10.96 33.97
C CYS A 286 -45.48 -11.76 34.64
N ALA A 287 -45.16 -11.47 35.92
CA ALA A 287 -44.18 -12.22 36.69
C ALA A 287 -44.60 -13.69 36.94
N ALA A 288 -45.90 -13.97 37.00
CA ALA A 288 -46.42 -15.34 37.11
C ALA A 288 -46.21 -16.09 35.78
N MET A 289 -46.43 -15.41 34.65
CA MET A 289 -46.30 -15.99 33.31
C MET A 289 -44.83 -16.24 32.91
N LEU A 290 -43.90 -15.39 33.35
CA LEU A 290 -42.45 -15.58 33.20
C LEU A 290 -41.92 -16.78 34.00
N LYS A 291 -42.47 -17.06 35.19
CA LYS A 291 -42.13 -18.26 35.96
C LYS A 291 -42.62 -19.53 35.26
N THR A 292 -43.82 -19.51 34.69
CA THR A 292 -44.37 -20.64 33.93
C THR A 292 -43.59 -20.89 32.64
N CYS A 293 -43.19 -19.83 31.91
CA CYS A 293 -42.37 -19.98 30.70
C CYS A 293 -40.96 -20.50 30.99
N ARG A 294 -40.31 -20.01 32.06
CA ARG A 294 -38.97 -20.48 32.47
C ARG A 294 -38.99 -21.93 32.99
N ALA A 295 -40.13 -22.41 33.49
CA ALA A 295 -40.31 -23.81 33.88
C ALA A 295 -40.50 -24.76 32.69
N LEU A 296 -41.02 -24.29 31.55
CA LEU A 296 -41.23 -25.12 30.36
C LEU A 296 -40.04 -25.15 29.38
N ILE A 297 -39.19 -24.13 29.35
CA ILE A 297 -38.06 -24.05 28.41
C ILE A 297 -36.80 -23.51 29.12
N PRO A 298 -35.90 -24.39 29.61
CA PRO A 298 -34.73 -23.97 30.38
C PRO A 298 -33.62 -23.29 29.55
N SER A 299 -33.71 -23.29 28.22
CA SER A 299 -32.63 -22.87 27.31
C SER A 299 -32.81 -21.50 26.64
N ALA A 300 -33.93 -20.81 26.86
CA ALA A 300 -34.12 -19.48 26.29
C ALA A 300 -33.52 -18.41 27.23
N ARG A 301 -32.32 -17.90 26.87
CA ARG A 301 -31.80 -16.65 27.45
C ARG A 301 -32.62 -15.49 26.89
N CYS A 302 -33.49 -14.91 27.71
CA CYS A 302 -33.95 -13.54 27.54
C CYS A 302 -32.91 -12.57 28.09
#